data_AF-A0A7J9RWR3-F1
#
_entry.id   AF-A0A7J9RWR3-F1
#
_cell.length_a   1.000
_cell.length_b   1.000
_cell.length_c   1.000
_cell.angle_alpha   90.00
_cell.angle_beta   90.00
_cell.angle_gamma   90.00
#
_symmetry.space_group_name_H-M   'P 1'
#
loop_
_entity.id
_entity.type
_entity.pdbx_description
1 polymer ?
#
loop_
_entity_poly.entity_id
_entity_poly.type
_entity_poly.pdbx_seq_one_letter_code
_entity_poly.pdbx_strand_id
1 'polypeptide(L)' 'MEPLERIKFLRNWREAFSKLNLERFSEVYVFGSVISGKITGGSDIDVILVIKRNEDRNKALIDFFDEVERVGRKSVIFV' A
#
# COMPACT_ATOMS: atom_id res chain seq x y z
N MET A 1 10.49 -12.26 6.55
CA MET A 1 11.08 -10.96 6.98
C MET A 1 11.07 -10.98 8.49
N GLU A 2 12.21 -10.71 9.11
CA GLU A 2 12.28 -10.68 10.58
C GLU A 2 11.43 -9.53 11.13
N PRO A 3 10.85 -9.65 12.34
CA PRO A 3 9.96 -8.62 12.89
C PRO A 3 10.56 -7.19 12.88
N LEU A 4 11.86 -7.08 13.14
CA LEU A 4 12.58 -5.80 13.12
C LEU A 4 12.71 -5.20 11.71
N GLU A 5 12.97 -6.04 10.71
CA GLU A 5 13.04 -5.61 9.31
C GLU A 5 11.66 -5.16 8.81
N ARG A 6 10.59 -5.85 9.26
CA ARG A 6 9.21 -5.47 8.96
C ARG A 6 8.85 -4.13 9.57
N ILE A 7 9.20 -3.88 10.82
CA ILE A 7 8.97 -2.56 11.45
C ILE A 7 9.74 -1.47 10.71
N LYS A 8 10.99 -1.71 10.30
CA LYS A 8 11.76 -0.75 9.50
C LYS A 8 11.08 -0.46 8.15
N PHE A 9 10.61 -1.50 7.46
CA PHE A 9 9.84 -1.35 6.23
C PHE A 9 8.58 -0.52 6.43
N LEU A 10 7.77 -0.86 7.44
CA LEU A 10 6.52 -0.17 7.75
C LEU A 10 6.76 1.29 8.14
N ARG A 11 7.85 1.61 8.84
CA ARG A 11 8.25 2.99 9.13
C ARG A 11 8.67 3.76 7.86
N ASN A 12 9.29 3.06 6.92
CA ASN A 12 9.74 3.61 5.63
C ASN A 12 8.74 3.33 4.50
N TRP A 13 7.45 3.17 4.80
CA TRP A 13 6.42 2.83 3.82
C TRP A 13 6.40 3.77 2.61
N ARG A 14 6.77 5.05 2.78
CA ARG A 14 6.87 6.04 1.69
C ARG A 14 7.83 5.59 0.58
N GLU A 15 8.93 4.94 0.93
CA GLU A 15 9.90 4.39 -0.04
C GLU A 15 9.32 3.17 -0.78
N ALA A 16 8.40 2.44 -0.17
CA ALA A 16 7.66 1.38 -0.84
C ALA A 16 6.71 1.96 -1.89
N PHE A 17 5.97 3.01 -1.52
CA PHE A 17 5.00 3.67 -2.40
C PHE A 17 5.67 4.44 -3.53
N SER A 18 6.88 4.97 -3.33
CA SER A 18 7.61 5.67 -4.40
C SER A 18 8.02 4.75 -5.57
N LYS A 19 7.88 3.43 -5.42
CA LYS A 19 8.18 2.43 -6.45
C LYS A 19 6.93 2.00 -7.22
N LEU A 20 5.75 2.39 -6.75
CA LEU A 20 4.46 2.09 -7.36
C LEU A 20 4.12 3.14 -8.41
N ASN A 21 3.62 2.70 -9.56
CA ASN A 21 2.97 3.55 -10.55
C ASN A 21 1.50 3.74 -10.16
N LEU A 22 1.17 4.92 -9.65
CA LEU A 22 -0.16 5.25 -9.14
C LEU A 22 -0.92 6.23 -10.06
N GLU A 23 -0.40 6.54 -11.25
CA GLU A 23 -0.94 7.59 -12.15
C GLU A 23 -2.39 7.37 -12.57
N ARG A 24 -2.86 6.12 -12.55
CA ARG A 24 -4.26 5.79 -12.82
C ARG A 24 -5.21 6.37 -11.78
N PHE A 25 -4.80 6.33 -10.51
CA PHE A 25 -5.65 6.75 -9.41
C PHE A 25 -5.67 8.27 -9.36
N SER A 26 -6.84 8.84 -9.09
CA SER A 26 -6.95 10.29 -8.92
C SER A 26 -6.21 10.72 -7.65
N GLU A 27 -6.39 9.95 -6.57
CA GLU A 27 -5.76 10.18 -5.28
C GLU A 27 -5.48 8.84 -4.60
N VAL A 28 -4.43 8.79 -3.79
CA VAL A 28 -4.07 7.63 -2.96
C VAL A 28 -3.77 8.12 -1.55
N TYR A 29 -4.50 7.59 -0.58
CA TYR A 29 -4.33 7.94 0.83
C TYR A 29 -3.81 6.75 1.62
N VAL A 30 -2.79 6.99 2.45
CA VAL A 30 -2.34 6.02 3.43
C VAL A 30 -2.89 6.42 4.79
N PHE A 31 -3.41 5.46 5.54
CA PHE A 31 -4.00 5.69 6.86
C PHE A 31 -3.60 4.61 7.86
N GLY A 32 -4.21 4.64 9.04
CA GLY A 32 -4.05 3.58 10.04
C GLY A 32 -2.74 3.65 10.82
N SER A 33 -2.19 2.47 11.13
CA SER A 33 -1.11 2.31 12.12
C SER A 33 0.19 3.03 11.73
N VAL A 34 0.49 3.08 10.44
CA VAL A 34 1.71 3.72 9.91
C VAL A 34 1.66 5.25 9.95
N ILE A 35 0.46 5.83 9.96
CA ILE A 35 0.26 7.28 10.14
C ILE A 35 0.23 7.65 11.62
N SER A 36 -0.42 6.84 12.46
CA SER A 36 -0.51 7.09 13.90
C SER A 36 0.76 6.76 14.70
N GLY A 37 1.74 6.12 14.07
CA GLY A 37 3.00 5.69 14.71
C GLY A 37 2.89 4.44 15.58
N LYS A 38 1.70 3.84 15.68
CA LYS A 38 1.42 2.62 16.48
C LYS A 38 1.72 1.34 15.69
N ILE A 39 2.92 1.26 15.12
CA ILE A 39 3.36 0.16 14.26
C ILE A 39 3.85 -1.02 15.11
N THR A 40 3.36 -2.22 14.81
CA THR A 40 3.86 -3.50 15.36
C THR A 40 4.43 -4.37 14.25
N GLY A 41 5.12 -5.46 14.60
CA GLY A 41 5.60 -6.44 13.60
C GLY A 41 4.49 -7.15 12.83
N GLY A 42 3.23 -7.11 13.31
CA GLY A 42 2.06 -7.65 12.63
C GLY A 42 1.21 -6.60 11.92
N SER A 43 1.64 -5.34 11.89
CA SER A 43 0.90 -4.26 11.22
C SER A 43 1.04 -4.34 9.71
N ASP A 44 0.02 -3.79 9.03
CA ASP A 44 -0.05 -3.64 7.58
C ASP A 44 -0.11 -2.14 7.20
N ILE A 45 -0.15 -1.85 5.89
CA ILE A 45 -0.29 -0.49 5.36
C ILE A 45 -1.68 -0.35 4.76
N ASP A 46 -2.53 0.43 5.41
CA ASP A 46 -3.90 0.66 4.98
C ASP A 46 -3.97 1.76 3.91
N VAL A 47 -4.67 1.51 2.81
CA VAL A 47 -4.72 2.41 1.64
C VAL A 47 -6.15 2.63 1.16
N ILE A 48 -6.46 3.89 0.81
CA ILE A 48 -7.67 4.25 0.05
C ILE A 48 -7.24 4.69 -1.34
N LEU A 49 -7.87 4.08 -2.35
CA LEU A 49 -7.69 4.43 -3.76
C LEU A 49 -8.91 5.21 -4.25
N VAL A 50 -8.69 6.43 -4.73
CA VAL A 50 -9.75 7.24 -5.35
C VAL A 50 -9.67 7.07 -6.86
N ILE A 51 -10.73 6.50 -7.44
CA ILE A 51 -10.85 6.28 -8.89
C ILE A 51 -11.78 7.31 -9.51
N LYS A 52 -11.60 7.58 -10.80
CA LYS A 52 -12.46 8.51 -11.54
C LYS A 52 -13.89 7.98 -11.59
N ARG A 53 -14.86 8.92 -11.63
CA ARG A 53 -16.27 8.59 -11.84
C ARG A 53 -16.41 7.81 -13.15
N ASN A 54 -17.12 6.69 -13.11
CA ASN A 54 -17.33 5.73 -14.21
C ASN A 54 -16.17 4.76 -14.50
N GLU A 55 -15.12 4.71 -13.68
CA GLU A 55 -14.17 3.58 -13.75
C GLU A 55 -14.73 2.31 -13.09
N ASP A 56 -14.33 1.16 -13.62
CA ASP A 56 -14.60 -0.13 -13.00
C ASP A 56 -13.74 -0.30 -11.73
N ARG A 57 -14.43 -0.36 -10.59
CA ARG A 57 -13.81 -0.53 -9.27
C ARG A 57 -13.00 -1.81 -9.15
N ASN A 58 -13.52 -2.93 -9.66
CA ASN A 58 -12.85 -4.23 -9.52
C ASN A 58 -11.60 -4.26 -10.41
N LYS A 59 -11.68 -3.72 -11.62
CA LYS A 59 -10.52 -3.55 -12.49
C LYS A 59 -9.45 -2.71 -11.80
N ALA A 60 -9.81 -1.54 -11.30
CA ALA A 60 -8.86 -0.65 -10.61
C ALA A 60 -8.20 -1.31 -9.39
N LEU A 61 -8.95 -2.14 -8.65
CA LEU A 61 -8.40 -2.90 -7.53
C LEU A 61 -7.40 -3.96 -8.00
N ILE A 62 -7.73 -4.73 -9.05
CA ILE A 62 -6.83 -5.73 -9.64
C ILE A 62 -5.54 -5.08 -10.11
N ASP A 63 -5.63 -3.96 -10.85
CA ASP A 63 -4.44 -3.27 -11.35
C ASP A 63 -3.55 -2.74 -10.22
N PHE A 64 -4.14 -2.32 -9.08
CA PHE A 64 -3.37 -1.96 -7.90
C PHE A 64 -2.65 -3.16 -7.28
N PHE A 65 -3.31 -4.31 -7.19
CA PHE A 65 -2.69 -5.54 -6.70
C PHE A 65 -1.53 -5.95 -7.61
N ASP A 66 -1.72 -5.96 -8.93
CA ASP A 66 -0.69 -6.28 -9.91
C ASP A 66 0.53 -5.36 -9.76
N GLU A 67 0.28 -4.05 -9.54
CA GLU A 67 1.33 -3.06 -9.34
C GLU A 67 2.13 -3.29 -8.05
N VAL A 68 1.45 -3.68 -6.96
CA VAL A 68 2.11 -4.00 -5.68
C VAL A 68 2.89 -5.31 -5.78
N GLU A 69 2.33 -6.33 -6.45
CA GLU A 69 3.02 -7.59 -6.70
C GLU A 69 4.26 -7.41 -7.57
N ARG A 70 4.20 -6.53 -8.59
CA ARG A 70 5.32 -6.18 -9.47
C ARG A 70 6.51 -5.63 -8.69
N VAL A 71 6.26 -4.80 -7.66
CA VAL A 71 7.32 -4.23 -6.81
C VAL A 71 7.91 -5.27 -5.83
N GLY A 72 7.38 -6.50 -5.82
CA GLY A 72 8.09 -7.67 -5.31
C GLY A 72 8.10 -7.81 -3.80
N ARG A 73 7.18 -7.18 -3.06
CA ARG A 73 7.03 -7.43 -1.62
C ARG A 73 5.72 -8.18 -1.36
N LYS A 74 5.84 -9.51 -1.25
CA LYS A 74 4.83 -10.49 -0.74
C LYS A 74 4.28 -10.17 0.67
N SER A 75 4.50 -8.97 1.20
CA SER A 75 4.25 -8.60 2.60
C SER A 75 3.29 -7.43 2.75
N VAL A 76 2.78 -6.86 1.65
CA VAL A 76 1.74 -5.83 1.74
C VAL A 76 0.41 -6.52 1.54
N ILE A 77 -0.19 -6.95 2.65
CA ILE A 77 -1.57 -7.42 2.68
C ILE A 77 -2.41 -6.17 2.88
N PHE A 78 -3.29 -5.86 1.91
CA PHE A 78 -4.34 -4.88 2.10
C PHE A 78 -5.56 -5.64 2.61
N VAL A 79 -6.03 -5.30 3.82
CA VAL A 79 -7.27 -5.82 4.39
C VAL A 79 -8.33 -4.72 4.35
#